data_AF-A0A229WUA7-F1
#
_entry.id   AF-A0A229WUA7-F1
#
_cell.length_a   1.000
_cell.length_b   1.000
_cell.length_c   1.000
_cell.angle_alpha   90.00
_cell.angle_beta   90.00
_cell.angle_gamma   90.00
#
_symmetry.space_group_name_H-M   'P 1'
#
loop_
_entity.id
_entity.type
_entity.pdbx_description
1 polymer ?
#
loop_
_entity_poly.entity_id
_entity_poly.type
_entity_poly.pdbx_seq_one_letter_code
_entity_poly.pdbx_strand_id
1 'polypeptide(L)'
;MAHSQPTIYFIKAIFQAEEEPPLRAIIDHRLDANIISQRCRRILSRYHFRSFPLQPGQQQQIRDSNGRLHTVTERVELVVSESGAAGTEQDWFFVSREDRLEPSGSYDVILGEKWRERLENNGSNGYRAAPTIYRDYHPKDDRTRQEEERNRREMTARGQQGDEEMRRANQERNARERERILQRSR
;
A
#
# COMPACT_ATOMS: atom_id res chain seq x y z
N MET A 1 35.20 -25.41 11.07
CA MET A 1 34.29 -24.26 11.21
C MET A 1 33.39 -24.27 9.98
N ALA A 2 32.08 -24.44 10.16
CA ALA A 2 31.15 -24.53 9.03
C ALA A 2 30.97 -23.14 8.42
N HIS A 3 31.49 -22.93 7.22
CA HIS A 3 31.12 -21.79 6.39
C HIS A 3 29.68 -22.02 5.93
N SER A 4 28.71 -21.59 6.75
CA SER A 4 27.32 -21.51 6.33
C SER A 4 27.26 -20.57 5.13
N GLN A 5 27.14 -21.13 3.93
CA GLN A 5 26.96 -20.34 2.72
C GLN A 5 25.72 -19.46 2.91
N PRO A 6 25.78 -18.16 2.58
CA PRO A 6 24.61 -17.29 2.64
C PRO A 6 23.54 -17.90 1.75
N THR A 7 22.40 -18.24 2.35
CA THR A 7 21.27 -18.80 1.61
C THR A 7 20.60 -17.63 0.89
N ILE A 8 20.99 -17.44 -0.38
CA ILE A 8 20.44 -16.38 -1.22
C ILE A 8 19.12 -16.88 -1.79
N TYR A 9 18.00 -16.38 -1.26
CA TYR A 9 16.69 -16.61 -1.86
C TYR A 9 16.45 -15.59 -2.96
N PHE A 10 16.23 -16.07 -4.18
CA PHE A 10 15.91 -15.23 -5.32
C PHE A 10 14.45 -14.82 -5.28
N ILE A 11 14.23 -13.51 -5.32
CA ILE A 11 12.91 -12.91 -5.32
C ILE A 11 12.78 -12.06 -6.56
N LYS A 12 11.63 -12.14 -7.21
CA LYS A 12 11.23 -11.12 -8.20
C LYS A 12 10.46 -10.04 -7.47
N ALA A 13 11.00 -8.84 -7.42
CA ALA A 13 10.30 -7.66 -6.93
C ALA A 13 9.58 -7.00 -8.13
N ILE A 14 8.26 -6.88 -8.10
CA ILE A 14 7.47 -6.22 -9.14
C ILE A 14 7.08 -4.82 -8.65
N PHE A 15 6.91 -3.85 -9.53
CA PHE A 15 6.35 -2.55 -9.14
C PHE A 15 4.82 -2.58 -9.06
N GLN A 16 4.22 -1.58 -8.40
CA GLN A 16 2.76 -1.49 -8.31
C GLN A 16 2.07 -1.20 -9.66
N ALA A 17 2.79 -0.56 -10.58
CA ALA A 17 2.36 -0.39 -11.95
C ALA A 17 2.74 -1.65 -12.77
N GLU A 18 1.79 -2.17 -13.56
CA GLU A 18 1.98 -3.39 -14.37
C GLU A 18 2.96 -3.19 -15.56
N GLU A 19 3.39 -1.95 -15.82
CA GLU A 19 4.20 -1.59 -17.00
C GLU A 19 5.72 -1.69 -16.79
N GLU A 20 6.20 -1.92 -15.56
CA GLU A 20 7.64 -1.91 -15.26
C GLU A 20 8.27 -3.31 -15.14
N PRO A 21 9.53 -3.49 -15.57
CA PRO A 21 10.19 -4.79 -15.53
C PRO A 21 10.38 -5.25 -14.09
N PRO A 22 10.24 -6.57 -13.82
CA PRO A 22 10.52 -7.10 -12.49
C PRO A 22 12.00 -6.88 -12.13
N LEU A 23 12.22 -6.37 -10.93
CA LEU A 23 13.51 -6.26 -10.29
C LEU A 23 13.94 -7.58 -9.67
N ARG A 24 15.25 -7.80 -9.60
CA ARG A 24 15.81 -8.97 -8.93
C ARG A 24 16.17 -8.59 -7.50
N ALA A 25 15.57 -9.27 -6.54
CA ALA A 25 15.80 -9.09 -5.13
C ALA A 25 16.43 -10.34 -4.52
N ILE A 26 17.21 -10.14 -3.45
CA ILE A 26 17.72 -11.20 -2.58
C ILE A 26 17.41 -10.89 -1.13
N ILE A 27 17.39 -11.91 -0.28
CA ILE A 27 17.36 -11.74 1.17
C ILE A 27 18.78 -11.92 1.70
N ASP A 28 19.20 -11.01 2.57
CA ASP A 28 20.38 -11.17 3.39
C ASP A 28 19.97 -11.34 4.86
N HIS A 29 20.22 -12.55 5.38
CA HIS A 29 19.74 -13.00 6.69
C HIS A 29 20.47 -12.38 7.88
N ARG A 30 21.55 -11.62 7.65
CA ARG A 30 22.30 -10.94 8.73
C ARG A 30 22.43 -9.45 8.49
N LEU A 31 21.67 -8.92 7.55
CA LEU A 31 21.67 -7.51 7.22
C LEU A 31 20.47 -6.84 7.89
N ASP A 32 20.73 -5.90 8.80
CA ASP A 32 19.68 -5.20 9.55
C ASP A 32 18.92 -4.14 8.74
N ALA A 33 19.28 -3.96 7.47
CA ALA A 33 18.81 -2.90 6.61
C ALA A 33 18.39 -3.42 5.23
N ASN A 34 17.43 -2.75 4.59
CA ASN A 34 17.16 -3.01 3.19
C ASN A 34 17.97 -2.05 2.32
N ILE A 35 18.41 -2.54 1.16
CA ILE A 35 19.23 -1.77 0.21
C ILE A 35 18.59 -1.87 -1.18
N ILE A 36 18.50 -0.76 -1.89
CA ILE A 36 18.24 -0.74 -3.33
C ILE A 36 19.44 -0.17 -4.07
N SER A 37 19.66 -0.63 -5.30
CA SER A 37 20.67 -0.08 -6.20
C SER A 37 20.31 1.34 -6.67
N GLN A 38 21.32 2.10 -7.10
CA GLN A 38 21.12 3.39 -7.74
C GLN A 38 20.29 3.27 -9.03
N ARG A 39 20.38 2.13 -9.73
CA ARG A 39 19.54 1.83 -10.89
C ARG A 39 18.06 1.73 -10.50
N CYS A 40 17.74 0.95 -9.46
CA CYS A 40 16.39 0.85 -8.92
C CYS A 40 15.86 2.24 -8.55
N ARG A 41 16.69 3.06 -7.88
CA ARG A 41 16.33 4.43 -7.52
C ARG A 41 15.99 5.33 -8.73
N ARG A 42 16.69 5.18 -9.86
CA ARG A 42 16.37 5.90 -11.11
C ARG A 42 15.08 5.43 -11.77
N ILE A 43 14.76 4.14 -11.67
CA ILE A 43 13.45 3.62 -12.12
C ILE A 43 12.36 4.24 -11.26
N LEU A 44 12.54 4.19 -9.94
CA LEU A 44 11.61 4.75 -8.96
C LEU A 44 11.42 6.25 -9.08
N SER A 45 12.39 7.03 -9.59
CA SER A 45 12.34 8.50 -9.61
C SER A 45 11.16 9.10 -10.39
N ARG A 46 10.50 8.29 -11.22
CA ARG A 46 9.29 8.68 -11.96
C ARG A 46 8.04 8.74 -11.07
N TYR A 47 8.14 8.19 -9.86
CA TYR A 47 7.05 8.10 -8.91
C TYR A 47 7.30 9.00 -7.70
N HIS A 48 6.21 9.37 -7.01
CA HIS A 48 6.30 10.11 -5.76
C HIS A 48 6.48 9.13 -4.60
N PHE A 49 7.51 9.36 -3.79
CA PHE A 49 7.79 8.67 -2.53
C PHE A 49 8.69 9.55 -1.66
N ARG A 50 8.75 9.24 -0.37
CA ARG A 50 9.61 9.99 0.54
C ARG A 50 11.06 9.58 0.34
N SER A 51 11.93 10.57 0.09
CA SER A 51 13.36 10.41 -0.07
C SER A 51 14.07 11.42 0.82
N PHE A 52 15.08 10.95 1.55
CA PHE A 52 15.88 11.72 2.49
C PHE A 52 17.35 11.54 2.11
N PRO A 53 17.93 12.49 1.36
CA PRO A 53 19.35 12.49 1.05
C PRO A 53 20.18 12.48 2.34
N LEU A 54 21.19 11.61 2.40
CA LEU A 54 22.17 11.64 3.47
C LEU A 54 23.13 12.80 3.20
N GLN A 55 23.46 13.58 4.23
CA GLN A 55 24.44 14.64 4.07
C GLN A 55 25.83 14.06 3.73
N PRO A 56 26.73 14.81 3.08
CA PRO A 56 28.06 14.31 2.69
C PRO A 56 28.88 13.71 3.85
N GLY A 57 28.74 14.24 5.07
CA GLY A 57 29.37 13.68 6.29
C GLY A 57 28.60 12.52 6.94
N GLN A 58 27.42 12.20 6.42
CA GLN A 58 26.54 11.11 6.88
C GLN A 58 26.44 9.97 5.85
N GLN A 59 27.22 10.03 4.76
CA GLN A 59 27.35 8.87 3.87
C GLN A 59 27.94 7.72 4.69
N GLN A 60 27.17 6.65 4.80
CA GLN A 60 27.54 5.48 5.57
C GLN A 60 27.88 4.34 4.64
N GLN A 61 28.66 3.40 5.16
CA GLN A 61 28.89 2.13 4.50
C GLN A 61 28.12 1.06 5.26
N ILE A 62 27.25 0.36 4.54
CA ILE A 62 26.54 -0.79 5.08
C ILE A 62 27.24 -2.05 4.59
N ARG A 63 27.63 -2.92 5.51
CA ARG A 63 28.27 -4.20 5.18
C ARG A 63 27.23 -5.30 5.07
N ASP A 64 27.21 -6.01 3.95
CA ASP A 64 26.37 -7.19 3.76
C ASP A 64 27.02 -8.48 4.32
N SER A 65 26.27 -9.59 4.34
CA SER A 65 26.75 -10.90 4.80
C SER A 65 27.87 -11.48 3.95
N ASN A 66 27.99 -11.05 2.69
CA ASN A 66 29.10 -11.44 1.81
C ASN A 66 30.36 -10.60 2.09
N GLY A 67 30.28 -9.65 3.01
CA GLY A 67 31.37 -8.78 3.43
C GLY A 67 31.57 -7.57 2.54
N ARG A 68 30.68 -7.30 1.57
CA ARG A 68 30.76 -6.13 0.70
C ARG A 68 30.23 -4.90 1.41
N LEU A 69 30.90 -3.78 1.18
CA LEU A 69 30.52 -2.47 1.67
C LEU A 69 29.74 -1.74 0.59
N HIS A 70 28.52 -1.33 0.91
CA HIS A 70 27.65 -0.53 0.06
C HIS A 70 27.68 0.91 0.55
N THR A 71 28.09 1.84 -0.30
CA THR A 71 28.10 3.27 0.07
C THR A 71 26.71 3.84 -0.14
N VAL A 72 26.03 4.25 0.93
CA VAL A 72 24.64 4.71 0.86
C VAL A 72 24.53 6.23 0.78
N THR A 73 23.64 6.72 -0.06
CA THR A 73 23.52 8.15 -0.42
C THR A 73 22.21 8.79 0.03
N GLU A 74 21.15 8.00 0.19
CA GLU A 74 19.84 8.46 0.64
C GLU A 74 19.07 7.32 1.31
N ARG A 75 18.04 7.68 2.08
CA ARG A 75 17.02 6.75 2.57
C ARG A 75 15.70 7.04 1.88
N VAL A 76 15.00 6.00 1.47
CA VAL A 76 13.72 6.10 0.78
C VAL A 76 12.68 5.23 1.49
N GLU A 77 11.44 5.69 1.54
CA GLU A 77 10.31 4.93 2.08
C GLU A 77 9.59 4.25 0.92
N LEU A 78 9.46 2.92 0.99
CA LEU A 78 8.78 2.11 -0.01
C LEU A 78 7.76 1.20 0.66
N VAL A 79 6.72 0.85 -0.09
CA VAL A 79 5.74 -0.17 0.27
C VAL A 79 6.19 -1.51 -0.27
N VAL A 80 6.15 -2.54 0.57
CA VAL A 80 6.45 -3.92 0.21
C VAL A 80 5.20 -4.76 0.42
N SER A 81 4.83 -5.59 -0.56
CA SER A 81 3.78 -6.60 -0.41
C SER A 81 4.22 -7.93 -0.98
N GLU A 82 3.74 -9.03 -0.44
CA GLU A 82 3.87 -10.32 -1.11
C GLU A 82 3.01 -10.32 -2.38
N SER A 83 3.52 -10.93 -3.46
CA SER A 83 2.77 -11.02 -4.71
C SER A 83 1.52 -11.89 -4.52
N GLY A 84 0.34 -11.34 -4.82
CA GLY A 84 -0.95 -12.02 -4.61
C GLY A 84 -1.50 -11.91 -3.19
N ALA A 85 -0.77 -11.31 -2.25
CA ALA A 85 -1.28 -11.03 -0.91
C ALA A 85 -2.06 -9.70 -0.87
N ALA A 86 -3.03 -9.62 0.05
CA ALA A 86 -3.80 -8.39 0.29
C ALA A 86 -3.07 -7.38 1.18
N GLY A 87 -2.08 -7.84 1.96
CA GLY A 87 -1.34 -7.01 2.91
C GLY A 87 -0.15 -6.28 2.28
N THR A 88 0.07 -5.04 2.73
CA THR A 88 1.22 -4.21 2.38
C THR A 88 1.88 -3.69 3.65
N GLU A 89 3.20 -3.55 3.65
CA GLU A 89 3.96 -2.94 4.75
C GLU A 89 4.85 -1.81 4.22
N GLN A 90 5.00 -0.75 5.00
CA GLN A 90 5.91 0.34 4.71
C GLN A 90 7.24 0.15 5.38
N ASP A 91 8.29 0.50 4.65
CA ASP A 91 9.63 0.25 5.11
C ASP A 91 10.69 1.19 4.50
N TRP A 92 11.80 1.32 5.21
CA TRP A 92 12.95 2.11 4.80
C TRP A 92 13.95 1.28 4.01
N PHE A 93 14.42 1.86 2.92
CA PHE A 93 15.48 1.34 2.09
C PHE A 93 16.60 2.37 2.00
N PHE A 94 17.84 1.91 2.15
CA PHE A 94 18.99 2.72 1.78
C PHE A 94 19.24 2.59 0.29
N VAL A 95 19.57 3.69 -0.35
CA VAL A 95 20.03 3.68 -1.74
C VAL A 95 21.53 3.57 -1.74
N SER A 96 22.01 2.46 -2.29
CA SER A 96 23.41 2.22 -2.59
C SER A 96 23.80 3.04 -3.82
N ARG A 97 25.01 3.62 -3.79
CA ARG A 97 25.60 4.36 -4.92
C ARG A 97 25.85 3.44 -6.12
N GLU A 98 25.99 2.15 -5.88
CA GLU A 98 26.22 1.13 -6.88
C GLU A 98 24.97 0.86 -7.73
N ASP A 99 25.17 0.76 -9.05
CA ASP A 99 24.08 0.52 -10.01
C ASP A 99 23.53 -0.90 -9.96
N ARG A 100 24.31 -1.85 -9.46
CA ARG A 100 23.93 -3.24 -9.30
C ARG A 100 24.55 -3.79 -8.02
N LEU A 101 23.79 -4.62 -7.31
CA LEU A 101 24.20 -5.22 -6.06
C LEU A 101 24.77 -6.62 -6.31
N GLU A 102 25.80 -6.94 -5.53
CA GLU A 102 26.49 -8.24 -5.49
C GLU A 102 25.73 -9.30 -4.70
N PRO A 103 26.14 -10.58 -4.70
CA PRO A 103 27.36 -11.21 -5.28
C PRO A 103 27.36 -11.56 -6.77
N SER A 104 26.35 -11.17 -7.54
CA SER A 104 26.29 -11.48 -8.97
C SER A 104 26.25 -10.25 -9.88
N GLY A 105 26.41 -9.04 -9.31
CA GLY A 105 26.13 -7.77 -9.99
C GLY A 105 24.79 -7.78 -10.74
N SER A 106 23.79 -8.51 -10.26
CA SER A 106 22.55 -8.75 -11.00
C SER A 106 21.29 -8.55 -10.16
N TYR A 107 21.45 -8.02 -8.95
CA TYR A 107 20.36 -7.68 -8.05
C TYR A 107 20.17 -6.18 -7.99
N ASP A 108 18.90 -5.78 -7.90
CA ASP A 108 18.48 -4.40 -7.77
C ASP A 108 18.08 -4.09 -6.32
N VAL A 109 17.77 -5.11 -5.50
CA VAL A 109 17.28 -5.01 -4.11
C VAL A 109 17.91 -6.08 -3.22
N ILE A 110 18.29 -5.71 -1.99
CA ILE A 110 18.61 -6.62 -0.89
C ILE A 110 17.61 -6.34 0.23
N LEU A 111 16.86 -7.35 0.63
CA LEU A 111 15.96 -7.33 1.79
C LEU A 111 16.74 -7.81 3.02
N GLY A 112 16.62 -7.07 4.11
CA GLY A 112 17.28 -7.42 5.38
C GLY A 112 16.62 -8.58 6.12
N GLU A 113 17.20 -8.93 7.27
CA GLU A 113 16.88 -10.14 8.03
C GLU A 113 15.41 -10.26 8.46
N LYS A 114 14.71 -9.13 8.67
CA LYS A 114 13.30 -9.14 9.06
C LYS A 114 12.37 -9.79 8.05
N TRP A 115 12.81 -9.88 6.79
CA TRP A 115 12.04 -10.50 5.73
C TRP A 115 12.20 -12.02 5.70
N ARG A 116 13.17 -12.59 6.43
CA ARG A 116 13.48 -14.03 6.47
C ARG A 116 12.25 -14.90 6.74
N GLU A 117 11.60 -14.70 7.89
CA GLU A 117 10.50 -15.58 8.35
C GLU A 117 9.23 -15.46 7.51
N ARG A 118 9.05 -14.31 6.84
CA ARG A 118 7.92 -14.07 5.94
C ARG A 118 8.11 -14.79 4.60
N LEU A 119 9.34 -15.19 4.28
CA LEU A 119 9.73 -15.73 2.99
C LEU A 119 9.96 -17.22 2.96
N GLU A 120 10.52 -17.74 4.05
CA GLU A 120 10.84 -19.14 4.16
C GLU A 120 9.59 -20.02 4.27
N ASN A 121 8.44 -19.46 4.68
CA ASN A 121 7.26 -20.25 5.00
C ASN A 121 6.31 -20.58 3.83
N ASN A 122 6.36 -19.88 2.68
CA ASN A 122 5.21 -19.88 1.75
C ASN A 122 5.46 -20.26 0.28
N GLY A 123 6.67 -20.64 -0.15
CA GLY A 123 6.90 -20.95 -1.58
C GLY A 123 6.55 -19.79 -2.54
N SER A 124 6.64 -18.56 -2.03
CA SER A 124 6.10 -17.35 -2.65
C SER A 124 6.81 -16.98 -3.96
N ASN A 125 6.04 -16.61 -4.98
CA ASN A 125 6.53 -16.29 -6.34
C ASN A 125 7.13 -14.88 -6.51
N GLY A 126 7.38 -14.15 -5.41
CA GLY A 126 8.05 -12.84 -5.43
C GLY A 126 7.39 -11.80 -4.53
N TYR A 127 8.04 -10.64 -4.43
CA TYR A 127 7.53 -9.45 -3.75
C TYR A 127 7.09 -8.38 -4.72
N ARG A 128 6.39 -7.41 -4.20
CA ARG A 128 6.14 -6.14 -4.85
C ARG A 128 6.81 -5.06 -4.02
N ALA A 129 7.68 -4.27 -4.63
CA ALA A 129 8.20 -3.05 -4.02
C ALA A 129 7.59 -1.88 -4.80
N ALA A 130 6.98 -0.94 -4.08
CA ALA A 130 6.30 0.19 -4.67
C ALA A 130 6.73 1.49 -3.99
N PRO A 131 6.84 2.59 -4.73
CA PRO A 131 6.92 3.90 -4.12
C PRO A 131 5.69 4.15 -3.23
N THR A 132 5.86 4.82 -2.10
CA THR A 132 4.74 5.19 -1.22
C THR A 132 3.81 6.17 -1.93
N ILE A 133 2.81 5.65 -2.64
CA ILE A 133 1.70 6.43 -3.17
C ILE A 133 0.63 6.49 -2.08
N TYR A 134 0.77 7.40 -1.12
CA TYR A 134 -0.42 7.94 -0.47
C TYR A 134 -1.01 8.98 -1.43
N ARG A 135 -1.76 8.49 -2.41
CA ARG A 135 -2.85 9.28 -2.94
C ARG A 135 -4.00 9.07 -1.98
N ASP A 136 -4.63 10.14 -1.52
CA ASP A 136 -6.05 10.15 -1.15
C ASP A 136 -6.94 9.80 -2.36
N TYR A 137 -6.59 8.75 -3.11
CA TYR A 137 -7.23 8.39 -4.36
C TYR A 137 -7.04 6.90 -4.60
N HIS A 138 -7.92 6.13 -3.98
CA HIS A 138 -8.19 4.75 -4.38
C HIS A 138 -9.10 4.78 -5.62
N PRO A 139 -8.70 4.19 -6.76
CA PRO A 139 -9.64 3.88 -7.85
C PRO A 139 -10.53 2.67 -7.51
N LYS A 140 -10.53 2.20 -6.25
CA LYS A 140 -11.38 1.08 -5.80
C LYS A 140 -12.70 1.54 -5.19
N ASP A 141 -12.98 2.83 -5.13
CA ASP A 141 -14.20 3.35 -4.51
C ASP A 141 -15.35 3.64 -5.47
N ASP A 142 -15.24 3.47 -6.79
CA ASP A 142 -16.42 3.77 -7.64
C ASP A 142 -17.59 2.83 -7.37
N ARG A 143 -17.32 1.56 -7.03
CA ARG A 143 -18.37 0.59 -6.72
C ARG A 143 -18.97 0.84 -5.33
N THR A 144 -18.13 1.07 -4.32
CA THR A 144 -18.55 1.37 -2.94
C THR A 144 -19.26 2.72 -2.86
N ARG A 145 -18.78 3.74 -3.58
CA ARG A 145 -19.36 5.09 -3.61
C ARG A 145 -20.66 5.15 -4.40
N GLN A 146 -20.80 4.40 -5.50
CA GLN A 146 -22.10 4.23 -6.16
C GLN A 146 -23.11 3.51 -5.28
N GLU A 147 -22.68 2.51 -4.50
CA GLU A 147 -23.54 1.77 -3.60
C GLU A 147 -23.94 2.61 -2.36
N GLU A 148 -23.01 3.37 -1.78
CA GLU A 148 -23.28 4.36 -0.73
C GLU A 148 -24.18 5.49 -1.22
N GLU A 149 -23.94 6.03 -2.43
CA GLU A 149 -24.78 7.09 -2.99
C GLU A 149 -26.18 6.57 -3.35
N ARG A 150 -26.28 5.32 -3.83
CA ARG A 150 -27.57 4.65 -4.02
C ARG A 150 -28.29 4.44 -2.68
N ASN A 151 -27.61 3.94 -1.66
CA ASN A 151 -28.19 3.75 -0.33
C ASN A 151 -28.61 5.08 0.29
N ARG A 152 -27.85 6.16 0.08
CA ARG A 152 -28.19 7.50 0.54
C ARG A 152 -29.44 8.03 -0.17
N ARG A 153 -29.54 7.86 -1.49
CA ARG A 153 -30.73 8.23 -2.27
C ARG A 153 -31.96 7.41 -1.87
N GLU A 154 -31.82 6.11 -1.65
CA GLU A 154 -32.91 5.24 -1.18
C GLU A 154 -33.38 5.63 0.24
N MET A 155 -32.46 5.96 1.15
CA MET A 155 -32.80 6.45 2.49
C MET A 155 -33.54 7.80 2.46
N THR A 156 -33.08 8.75 1.63
CA THR A 156 -33.76 10.05 1.48
C THR A 156 -35.14 9.89 0.84
N ALA A 157 -35.29 9.03 -0.16
CA ALA A 157 -36.57 8.76 -0.79
C ALA A 157 -37.57 8.11 0.19
N ARG A 158 -37.12 7.15 1.01
CA ARG A 158 -37.97 6.53 2.05
C ARG A 158 -38.37 7.52 3.15
N GLY A 159 -37.47 8.41 3.55
CA GLY A 159 -37.78 9.49 4.50
C GLY A 159 -38.86 10.43 3.98
N GLN A 160 -38.73 10.88 2.73
CA GLN A 160 -39.72 11.77 2.09
C GLN A 160 -41.09 11.10 1.91
N GLN A 161 -41.12 9.81 1.57
CA GLN A 161 -42.38 9.07 1.48
C GLN A 161 -43.06 8.94 2.85
N GLY A 162 -42.31 8.65 3.92
CA GLY A 162 -42.85 8.58 5.28
C GLY A 162 -43.39 9.92 5.78
N ASP A 163 -42.69 11.01 5.49
CA ASP A 163 -43.13 12.36 5.86
C ASP A 163 -44.40 12.78 5.09
N GLU A 164 -44.50 12.44 3.81
CA GLU A 164 -45.68 12.75 2.99
C GLU A 164 -46.90 11.93 3.40
N GLU A 165 -46.70 10.65 3.73
CA GLU A 165 -47.75 9.76 4.24
C GLU A 165 -48.27 10.22 5.61
N MET A 166 -47.38 10.62 6.51
CA MET A 166 -47.76 11.19 7.81
C MET A 166 -48.51 12.51 7.65
N ARG A 167 -48.11 13.36 6.68
CA ARG A 167 -48.80 14.62 6.39
C ARG A 167 -50.22 14.37 5.88
N ARG A 168 -50.40 13.40 4.99
CA ARG A 168 -51.74 13.02 4.47
C ARG A 168 -52.63 12.44 5.56
N ALA A 169 -52.10 11.54 6.39
CA ALA A 169 -52.84 10.97 7.51
C ALA A 169 -53.31 12.04 8.52
N ASN A 170 -52.46 13.03 8.83
CA ASN A 170 -52.83 14.15 9.70
C ASN A 170 -53.89 15.06 9.07
N GLN A 171 -53.80 15.33 7.75
CA GLN A 171 -54.83 16.11 7.05
C GLN A 171 -56.18 15.39 7.07
N GLU A 172 -56.20 14.09 6.83
CA GLU A 172 -57.43 13.29 6.84
C GLU A 172 -58.02 13.19 8.26
N ARG A 173 -57.18 13.02 9.28
CA ARG A 173 -57.62 13.02 10.69
C ARG A 173 -58.26 14.36 11.07
N ASN A 174 -57.63 15.47 10.70
CA ASN A 174 -58.16 16.81 10.96
C ASN A 174 -59.49 17.06 10.20
N ALA A 175 -59.62 16.56 8.97
CA ALA A 175 -60.87 16.67 8.20
C ALA A 175 -62.01 15.89 8.87
N ARG A 176 -61.76 14.64 9.26
CA ARG A 176 -62.75 13.80 9.97
C ARG A 176 -63.15 14.38 11.33
N GLU A 177 -62.20 15.00 12.04
CA GLU A 177 -62.48 15.68 13.31
C GLU A 177 -63.35 16.93 13.12
N ARG A 178 -63.07 17.73 12.08
CA ARG A 178 -63.92 18.87 11.69
C ARG A 178 -65.35 18.44 11.31
N GLU A 179 -65.50 17.36 10.56
CA GLU A 179 -66.82 16.80 10.22
C GLU A 179 -67.57 16.31 11.47
N ARG A 180 -66.89 15.63 12.41
CA ARG A 180 -67.50 15.20 13.67
C ARG A 180 -67.96 16.36 14.55
N ILE A 181 -67.19 17.46 14.60
CA ILE A 181 -67.58 18.68 15.33
C ILE A 181 -68.82 19.30 14.69
N LEU A 182 -68.84 19.42 13.35
CA LEU A 182 -69.99 19.96 12.61
C LEU A 182 -71.27 19.12 12.76
N GLN A 183 -71.14 17.79 12.84
CA GLN A 183 -72.28 16.90 13.08
C GLN A 183 -72.79 16.91 14.53
N ARG A 184 -71.95 17.24 15.51
CA ARG A 184 -72.36 17.41 16.92
C ARG A 184 -72.98 18.78 17.22
N SER A 185 -72.86 19.74 16.30
CA SER A 185 -73.45 21.08 16.40
C SER A 185 -74.78 21.23 15.65
N ARG A 186 -75.35 20.12 15.17
CA ARG A 186 -76.75 20.01 14.72
C ARG A 186 -77.55 19.24 15.74
#